data_AF-A0AAW0IYC5-F1
#
_entry.id   AF-A0AAW0IYC5-F1
#
_cell.length_a   1.000
_cell.length_b   1.000
_cell.length_c   1.000
_cell.angle_alpha   90.00
_cell.angle_beta   90.00
_cell.angle_gamma   90.00
#
_symmetry.space_group_name_H-M   'P 1'
#
loop_
_entity.id
_entity.type
_entity.pdbx_description
1 polymer ?
#
loop_
_entity_poly.entity_id
_entity_poly.type
_entity_poly.pdbx_seq_one_letter_code
_entity_poly.pdbx_strand_id
1 'polypeptide(L)'
;MTIHSVVIQKLLSTNAHLGRRVVADHLKPYAYGVRNGMAVLDSDKTLISLRTACAFIGALARNNARFMFVNTNPLFDEIFDQMTKKIHLYNPNQNTLWRTGGFLTNSRSPKKFRSRNKKLCFAPPQPPDCVVILDTERKSSVVLEADRLQIPVVAIVDSSMPLDIYKRIAYPVPANDSVQFVYLFCNLITKTFLAEQKRFAKQDSIDAADDSSKIENSGEAKRVEESENVGVSPKDEVVVVPYESLAPISQDRAEAKELLEKLVVLKFNGALGKEMGFNGPKSAIEVCKGSTFLDLIVKQIESLNSKYGCNVPLLLMNTAKTNDDTMKVVEKYPNSNVLTLNTSDGQASENEVYVML
;
A
#
# COMPACT_ATOMS: atom_id res chain seq x y z
N MET A 1 25.12 21.73 -14.39
CA MET A 1 24.44 20.47 -14.76
C MET A 1 23.12 20.82 -15.42
N THR A 2 22.79 20.21 -16.56
CA THR A 2 21.49 20.44 -17.21
C THR A 2 20.39 19.70 -16.45
N ILE A 3 19.13 20.15 -16.51
CA ILE A 3 18.00 19.44 -15.90
C ILE A 3 17.95 17.98 -16.39
N HIS A 4 18.26 17.77 -17.67
CA HIS A 4 18.38 16.45 -18.28
C HIS A 4 19.39 15.55 -17.54
N SER A 5 20.60 16.06 -17.25
CA SER A 5 21.63 15.25 -16.57
C SER A 5 21.21 14.89 -15.15
N VAL A 6 20.54 15.79 -14.42
CA VAL A 6 20.04 15.53 -13.07
C VAL A 6 18.96 14.45 -13.08
N VAL A 7 18.04 14.48 -14.06
CA VAL A 7 16.99 13.47 -14.18
C VAL A 7 17.57 12.09 -14.52
N ILE A 8 18.52 12.01 -15.44
CA ILE A 8 19.21 10.76 -15.76
C ILE A 8 19.97 10.23 -14.55
N GLN A 9 20.70 11.08 -13.84
CA GLN A 9 21.38 10.69 -12.60
C GLN A 9 20.40 10.10 -11.58
N LYS A 10 19.18 10.65 -11.48
CA LYS A 10 18.15 10.09 -10.62
C LYS A 10 17.68 8.72 -11.09
N LEU A 11 17.44 8.51 -12.39
CA LEU A 11 17.10 7.20 -12.95
C LEU A 11 18.22 6.17 -12.72
N LEU A 12 19.48 6.57 -12.92
CA LEU A 12 20.64 5.72 -12.67
C LEU A 12 20.73 5.34 -11.19
N SER A 13 20.49 6.28 -10.27
CA SER A 13 20.50 6.03 -8.82
C SER A 13 19.45 5.00 -8.37
N THR A 14 18.36 4.85 -9.13
CA THR A 14 17.30 3.87 -8.85
C THR A 14 17.59 2.48 -9.43
N ASN A 15 18.76 2.23 -10.03
CA ASN A 15 19.10 0.96 -10.66
C ASN A 15 18.14 0.52 -11.80
N ALA A 16 17.40 1.47 -12.39
CA ALA A 16 16.45 1.21 -13.47
C ALA A 16 17.12 0.73 -14.77
N HIS A 17 18.40 1.08 -14.95
CA HIS A 17 19.20 0.76 -16.13
C HIS A 17 19.74 -0.67 -16.11
N LEU A 18 19.67 -1.39 -14.98
CA LEU A 18 20.22 -2.73 -14.83
C LEU A 18 19.23 -3.78 -15.35
N GLY A 19 19.31 -4.12 -16.63
CA GLY A 19 18.56 -5.23 -17.20
C GLY A 19 19.15 -6.59 -16.82
N ARG A 20 18.55 -7.64 -17.38
CA ARG A 20 18.96 -9.03 -17.16
C ARG A 20 20.05 -9.48 -18.11
N ARG A 21 20.49 -10.73 -17.91
CA ARG A 21 21.52 -11.36 -18.73
C ARG A 21 21.09 -11.60 -20.17
N VAL A 22 19.80 -11.84 -20.40
CA VAL A 22 19.23 -12.11 -21.73
C VAL A 22 18.50 -10.87 -22.21
N VAL A 23 18.87 -10.40 -23.42
CA VAL A 23 18.16 -9.32 -24.12
C VAL A 23 17.37 -9.95 -25.26
N ALA A 24 16.05 -9.78 -25.23
CA ALA A 24 15.19 -10.19 -26.33
C ALA A 24 15.43 -9.31 -27.56
N ASP A 25 15.34 -9.88 -28.77
CA ASP A 25 15.71 -9.18 -30.00
C ASP A 25 14.94 -7.86 -30.22
N HIS A 26 13.66 -7.85 -29.87
CA HIS A 26 12.79 -6.68 -29.99
C HIS A 26 13.07 -5.59 -28.95
N LEU A 27 13.82 -5.91 -27.88
CA LEU A 27 14.23 -4.97 -26.84
C LEU A 27 15.67 -4.47 -27.02
N LYS A 28 16.41 -5.02 -27.99
CA LYS A 28 17.73 -4.50 -28.40
C LYS A 28 17.73 -2.98 -28.69
N PRO A 29 16.70 -2.38 -29.33
CA PRO A 29 16.66 -0.94 -29.51
C PRO A 29 16.66 -0.14 -28.20
N TYR A 30 16.16 -0.71 -27.10
CA TYR A 30 16.15 -0.09 -25.77
C TYR A 30 17.40 -0.41 -24.94
N ALA A 31 18.24 -1.35 -25.39
CA ALA A 31 19.51 -1.64 -24.76
C ALA A 31 20.57 -0.63 -25.23
N TYR A 32 21.30 -0.07 -24.26
CA TYR A 32 22.52 0.70 -24.52
C TYR A 32 23.70 -0.23 -24.85
N GLY A 33 23.78 -1.38 -24.18
CA GLY A 33 24.83 -2.37 -24.38
C GLY A 33 24.80 -3.49 -23.35
N VAL A 34 25.88 -4.26 -23.27
CA VAL A 34 26.05 -5.34 -22.27
C VAL A 34 27.34 -5.09 -21.48
N ARG A 35 27.27 -5.15 -20.14
CA ARG A 35 28.43 -5.00 -19.25
C ARG A 35 28.39 -6.07 -18.17
N ASN A 36 29.52 -6.75 -17.94
CA ASN A 36 29.61 -7.88 -16.98
C ASN A 36 28.54 -8.96 -17.21
N GLY A 37 28.12 -9.16 -18.46
CA GLY A 37 27.07 -10.11 -18.81
C GLY A 37 25.65 -9.69 -18.43
N MET A 38 25.42 -8.43 -18.03
CA MET A 38 24.08 -7.86 -17.83
C MET A 38 23.79 -6.81 -18.90
N ALA A 39 22.54 -6.77 -19.37
CA ALA A 39 22.07 -5.72 -20.24
C ALA A 39 22.01 -4.38 -19.51
N VAL A 40 22.49 -3.33 -20.16
CA VAL A 40 22.30 -1.95 -19.70
C VAL A 40 21.21 -1.33 -20.56
N LEU A 41 20.11 -0.94 -19.94
CA LEU A 41 19.01 -0.23 -20.59
C LEU A 41 19.36 1.25 -20.77
N ASP A 42 18.97 1.78 -21.92
CA ASP A 42 19.21 3.17 -22.29
C ASP A 42 18.26 4.10 -21.51
N SER A 43 18.84 4.86 -20.57
CA SER A 43 18.07 5.72 -19.67
C SER A 43 17.37 6.88 -20.39
N ASP A 44 17.88 7.32 -21.55
CA ASP A 44 17.21 8.36 -22.34
C ASP A 44 15.91 7.81 -22.94
N LYS A 45 15.96 6.58 -23.46
CA LYS A 45 14.77 5.90 -23.98
C LYS A 45 13.78 5.59 -22.86
N THR A 46 14.26 5.16 -21.69
CA THR A 46 13.41 4.99 -20.50
C THR A 46 12.71 6.30 -20.14
N LEU A 47 13.43 7.43 -20.15
CA LEU A 47 12.87 8.74 -19.84
C LEU A 47 11.82 9.18 -20.87
N ILE A 48 12.06 8.95 -22.16
CA ILE A 48 11.08 9.24 -23.24
C ILE A 48 9.81 8.41 -23.03
N SER A 49 9.94 7.09 -22.83
CA SER A 49 8.81 6.20 -22.57
C SER A 49 8.05 6.56 -21.29
N LEU A 50 8.76 6.98 -20.24
CA LEU A 50 8.15 7.39 -18.99
C LEU A 50 7.36 8.68 -19.16
N ARG A 51 7.87 9.64 -19.95
CA ARG A 51 7.14 10.88 -20.29
C ARG A 51 5.89 10.59 -21.10
N THR A 52 5.95 9.72 -22.11
CA THR A 52 4.79 9.36 -22.93
C THR A 52 3.73 8.63 -22.09
N ALA A 53 4.13 7.67 -21.27
CA ALA A 53 3.23 6.98 -20.35
C ALA A 53 2.53 7.95 -19.38
N CYS A 54 3.27 8.90 -18.80
CA CYS A 54 2.72 9.86 -17.85
C CYS A 54 1.83 10.92 -18.51
N ALA A 55 2.15 11.33 -19.73
CA ALA A 55 1.29 12.20 -20.52
C ALA A 55 -0.05 11.51 -20.83
N PHE A 56 -0.02 10.22 -21.18
CA PHE A 56 -1.21 9.41 -21.41
C PHE A 56 -2.05 9.24 -20.14
N ILE A 57 -1.42 8.85 -19.02
CA ILE A 57 -2.10 8.74 -17.72
C ILE A 57 -2.71 10.09 -17.31
N GLY A 58 -1.97 11.18 -17.46
CA GLY A 58 -2.47 12.53 -17.16
C GLY A 58 -3.67 12.93 -18.02
N ALA A 59 -3.67 12.58 -19.31
CA ALA A 59 -4.81 12.83 -20.19
C ALA A 59 -6.06 12.05 -19.78
N LEU A 60 -5.89 10.78 -19.41
CA LEU A 60 -6.98 9.96 -18.89
C LEU A 60 -7.49 10.44 -17.54
N ALA A 61 -6.60 10.92 -16.66
CA ALA A 61 -6.97 11.44 -15.36
C ALA A 61 -7.86 12.70 -15.47
N ARG A 62 -7.61 13.59 -16.45
CA ARG A 62 -8.48 14.74 -16.73
C ARG A 62 -9.90 14.34 -17.12
N ASN A 63 -10.05 13.23 -17.81
CA ASN A 63 -11.35 12.72 -18.24
C ASN A 63 -12.04 11.86 -17.17
N ASN A 64 -11.54 11.88 -15.93
CA ASN A 64 -12.02 11.08 -14.81
C ASN A 64 -12.08 9.57 -15.15
N ALA A 65 -11.10 9.10 -15.94
CA ALA A 65 -11.00 7.70 -16.34
C ALA A 65 -10.70 6.80 -15.15
N ARG A 66 -11.10 5.54 -15.25
CA ARG A 66 -10.88 4.53 -14.22
C ARG A 66 -9.61 3.76 -14.50
N PHE A 67 -8.69 3.83 -13.56
CA PHE A 67 -7.43 3.09 -13.65
C PHE A 67 -7.49 1.84 -12.80
N MET A 68 -6.85 0.79 -13.31
CA MET A 68 -6.57 -0.40 -12.54
C MET A 68 -5.06 -0.61 -12.44
N PHE A 69 -4.57 -0.63 -11.22
CA PHE A 69 -3.17 -0.94 -10.93
C PHE A 69 -3.03 -2.42 -10.61
N VAL A 70 -2.08 -3.10 -11.24
CA VAL A 70 -1.81 -4.52 -11.01
C VAL A 70 -0.37 -4.70 -10.55
N ASN A 71 -0.24 -5.24 -9.35
CA ASN A 71 1.02 -5.67 -8.81
C ASN A 71 1.09 -7.20 -8.70
N THR A 72 2.08 -7.81 -9.35
CA THR A 72 2.36 -9.24 -9.27
C THR A 72 3.39 -9.58 -8.19
N ASN A 73 4.20 -8.61 -7.74
CA ASN A 73 5.33 -8.81 -6.84
C ASN A 73 5.03 -8.22 -5.44
N PRO A 74 4.92 -9.05 -4.38
CA PRO A 74 4.51 -8.58 -3.05
C PRO A 74 5.47 -7.54 -2.44
N LEU A 75 6.72 -7.45 -2.94
CA LEU A 75 7.68 -6.43 -2.51
C LEU A 75 7.18 -4.99 -2.73
N PHE A 76 6.26 -4.78 -3.67
CA PHE A 76 5.74 -3.45 -4.00
C PHE A 76 4.39 -3.13 -3.36
N ASP A 77 3.80 -4.06 -2.59
CA ASP A 77 2.44 -3.90 -2.06
C ASP A 77 2.31 -2.66 -1.17
N GLU A 78 3.29 -2.40 -0.30
CA GLU A 78 3.28 -1.22 0.56
C GLU A 78 3.34 0.10 -0.23
N ILE A 79 4.21 0.15 -1.24
CA ILE A 79 4.35 1.32 -2.13
C ILE A 79 3.02 1.59 -2.83
N PHE A 80 2.37 0.53 -3.29
CA PHE A 80 1.07 0.62 -3.95
C PHE A 80 -0.02 1.10 -3.01
N ASP A 81 -0.11 0.53 -1.81
CA ASP A 81 -1.13 0.92 -0.84
C ASP A 81 -0.99 2.40 -0.45
N GLN A 82 0.24 2.88 -0.29
CA GLN A 82 0.49 4.31 -0.06
C GLN A 82 0.08 5.17 -1.27
N MET A 83 0.39 4.73 -2.50
CA MET A 83 0.00 5.43 -3.73
C MET A 83 -1.52 5.49 -3.87
N THR A 84 -2.21 4.36 -3.78
CA THR A 84 -3.66 4.30 -4.01
C THR A 84 -4.45 5.02 -2.93
N LYS A 85 -3.98 5.00 -1.68
CA LYS A 85 -4.54 5.83 -0.60
C LYS A 85 -4.41 7.32 -0.92
N LYS A 86 -3.28 7.77 -1.47
CA LYS A 86 -3.08 9.18 -1.84
C LYS A 86 -3.95 9.65 -3.00
N ILE A 87 -4.14 8.81 -4.02
CA ILE A 87 -4.90 9.18 -5.23
C ILE A 87 -6.41 8.85 -5.07
N HIS A 88 -6.80 8.16 -3.99
CA HIS A 88 -8.17 7.65 -3.76
C HIS A 88 -8.67 6.71 -4.87
N LEU A 89 -7.76 5.94 -5.47
CA LEU A 89 -8.10 4.97 -6.52
C LEU A 89 -8.26 3.56 -5.97
N TYR A 90 -9.06 2.77 -6.68
CA TYR A 90 -9.26 1.36 -6.38
C TYR A 90 -7.95 0.57 -6.57
N ASN A 91 -7.49 -0.09 -5.51
CA ASN A 91 -6.40 -1.05 -5.56
C ASN A 91 -6.93 -2.49 -5.50
N PRO A 92 -6.78 -3.31 -6.55
CA PRO A 92 -7.13 -4.71 -6.48
C PRO A 92 -6.14 -5.55 -5.66
N ASN A 93 -4.98 -5.02 -5.21
CA ASN A 93 -3.95 -5.84 -4.54
C ASN A 93 -4.41 -6.48 -3.21
N GLN A 94 -5.39 -5.89 -2.51
CA GLN A 94 -6.04 -6.57 -1.36
C GLN A 94 -6.76 -7.87 -1.79
N ASN A 95 -7.08 -8.01 -3.08
CA ASN A 95 -7.63 -9.19 -3.71
C ASN A 95 -6.60 -9.79 -4.68
N THR A 96 -5.91 -10.85 -4.26
CA THR A 96 -5.06 -11.70 -5.13
C THR A 96 -5.81 -12.36 -6.30
N LEU A 97 -7.09 -12.07 -6.46
CA LEU A 97 -8.05 -12.64 -7.39
C LEU A 97 -7.82 -12.26 -8.85
N TRP A 98 -7.07 -11.19 -9.15
CA TRP A 98 -6.64 -10.92 -10.52
C TRP A 98 -5.71 -12.01 -11.09
N ARG A 99 -5.13 -12.84 -10.20
CA ARG A 99 -4.37 -14.05 -10.57
C ARG A 99 -5.29 -15.18 -11.06
N THR A 100 -6.59 -15.11 -10.75
CA THR A 100 -7.60 -16.05 -11.22
C THR A 100 -8.07 -15.55 -12.58
N GLY A 101 -7.74 -16.27 -13.67
CA GLY A 101 -8.08 -15.86 -15.03
C GLY A 101 -9.57 -15.53 -15.23
N GLY A 102 -9.85 -14.65 -16.18
CA GLY A 102 -11.19 -14.10 -16.45
C GLY A 102 -11.53 -12.88 -15.58
N PHE A 103 -10.55 -12.23 -14.97
CA PHE A 103 -10.77 -11.10 -14.07
C PHE A 103 -11.44 -9.89 -14.75
N LEU A 104 -10.92 -9.51 -15.92
CA LEU A 104 -11.43 -8.43 -16.76
C LEU A 104 -12.49 -8.95 -17.74
N THR A 105 -12.23 -10.05 -18.45
CA THR A 105 -13.15 -10.55 -19.50
C THR A 105 -14.46 -11.07 -18.93
N ASN A 106 -14.46 -11.53 -17.67
CA ASN A 106 -15.66 -11.99 -16.96
C ASN A 106 -16.09 -10.98 -15.88
N SER A 107 -15.93 -9.67 -16.13
CA SER A 107 -16.21 -8.65 -15.11
C SER A 107 -17.67 -8.61 -14.67
N ARG A 108 -18.58 -8.95 -15.58
CA ARG A 108 -20.05 -8.90 -15.42
C ARG A 108 -20.66 -10.19 -14.86
N SER A 109 -19.91 -11.29 -14.77
CA SER A 109 -20.41 -12.49 -14.11
C SER A 109 -20.75 -12.16 -12.65
N PRO A 110 -21.72 -12.85 -12.02
CA PRO A 110 -21.98 -12.73 -10.60
C PRO A 110 -20.72 -13.04 -9.78
N LYS A 111 -19.88 -12.02 -9.58
CA LYS A 111 -18.66 -12.06 -8.78
C LYS A 111 -18.95 -12.30 -7.29
N LYS A 112 -20.23 -12.31 -6.90
CA LYS A 112 -20.68 -12.69 -5.57
C LYS A 112 -20.76 -14.22 -5.48
N PHE A 113 -19.61 -14.88 -5.37
CA PHE A 113 -19.62 -16.21 -4.77
C PHE A 113 -19.90 -16.02 -3.28
N ARG A 114 -21.17 -16.15 -2.88
CA ARG A 114 -21.54 -16.21 -1.46
C ARG A 114 -21.12 -17.57 -0.93
N SER A 115 -19.86 -17.71 -0.54
CA SER A 115 -19.53 -18.70 0.47
C SER A 115 -20.21 -18.30 1.78
N ARG A 116 -20.59 -19.28 2.60
CA ARG A 116 -21.30 -19.09 3.89
C ARG A 116 -20.68 -18.01 4.78
N ASN A 117 -19.37 -17.71 4.64
CA ASN A 117 -18.61 -16.83 5.52
C ASN A 117 -17.81 -15.69 4.85
N LYS A 118 -17.81 -15.52 3.51
CA LYS A 118 -17.02 -14.43 2.85
C LYS A 118 -17.73 -13.86 1.63
N LYS A 119 -17.77 -12.52 1.53
CA LYS A 119 -18.09 -11.80 0.29
C LYS A 119 -16.79 -11.63 -0.49
N LEU A 120 -16.59 -12.47 -1.49
CA LEU A 120 -15.48 -12.30 -2.42
C LEU A 120 -15.90 -11.30 -3.50
N CYS A 121 -15.24 -10.16 -3.61
CA CYS A 121 -15.48 -9.21 -4.69
C CYS A 121 -14.31 -9.29 -5.66
N PHE A 122 -14.45 -10.03 -6.76
CA PHE A 122 -13.33 -10.26 -7.67
C PHE A 122 -12.81 -8.97 -8.31
N ALA A 123 -13.66 -8.04 -8.73
CA ALA A 123 -13.27 -6.71 -9.21
C ALA A 123 -14.51 -5.81 -9.26
N PRO A 124 -14.39 -4.49 -9.51
CA PRO A 124 -15.52 -3.69 -9.93
C PRO A 124 -16.24 -4.35 -11.13
N PRO A 125 -17.58 -4.22 -11.21
CA PRO A 125 -18.38 -4.83 -12.29
C PRO A 125 -18.06 -4.22 -13.66
N GLN A 126 -17.57 -2.99 -13.66
CA GLN A 126 -17.23 -2.27 -14.87
C GLN A 126 -15.72 -2.39 -15.16
N PRO A 127 -15.32 -2.60 -16.43
CA PRO A 127 -13.92 -2.71 -16.82
C PRO A 127 -13.19 -1.37 -16.63
N PRO A 128 -11.89 -1.35 -16.31
CA PRO A 128 -11.11 -0.13 -16.27
C PRO A 128 -10.87 0.44 -17.67
N ASP A 129 -10.60 1.74 -17.74
CA ASP A 129 -10.30 2.44 -19.00
C ASP A 129 -8.79 2.39 -19.31
N CYS A 130 -7.95 2.12 -18.29
CA CYS A 130 -6.52 1.86 -18.43
C CYS A 130 -6.02 0.90 -17.35
N VAL A 131 -5.08 0.02 -17.72
CA VAL A 131 -4.38 -0.87 -16.78
C VAL A 131 -2.91 -0.47 -16.68
N VAL A 132 -2.40 -0.37 -15.45
CA VAL A 132 -0.99 -0.10 -15.16
C VAL A 132 -0.37 -1.32 -14.46
N ILE A 133 0.69 -1.89 -15.03
CA ILE A 133 1.32 -3.13 -14.56
C ILE A 133 2.82 -2.90 -14.29
N LEU A 134 3.32 -3.27 -13.12
CA LEU A 134 4.75 -3.05 -12.79
C LEU A 134 5.65 -4.26 -13.00
N ASP A 135 5.14 -5.47 -12.81
CA ASP A 135 5.87 -6.69 -13.13
C ASP A 135 5.03 -7.51 -14.11
N THR A 136 5.54 -7.63 -15.32
CA THR A 136 4.86 -8.24 -16.47
C THR A 136 5.21 -9.71 -16.66
N GLU A 137 6.20 -10.23 -15.92
CA GLU A 137 6.78 -11.53 -16.26
C GLU A 137 6.02 -12.72 -15.65
N ARG A 138 5.12 -12.47 -14.69
CA ARG A 138 4.26 -13.53 -14.16
C ARG A 138 2.99 -13.65 -14.96
N LYS A 139 2.98 -14.54 -15.99
CA LYS A 139 1.81 -15.07 -16.72
C LYS A 139 0.56 -14.19 -16.58
N SER A 140 0.66 -12.92 -16.96
CA SER A 140 -0.32 -11.92 -16.57
C SER A 140 -1.53 -12.09 -17.48
N SER A 141 -2.47 -12.94 -17.04
CA SER A 141 -3.80 -13.08 -17.64
C SER A 141 -4.40 -11.70 -17.93
N VAL A 142 -4.16 -10.73 -17.04
CA VAL A 142 -4.53 -9.32 -17.18
C VAL A 142 -4.08 -8.71 -18.50
N VAL A 143 -2.84 -8.91 -18.97
CA VAL A 143 -2.38 -8.35 -20.27
C VAL A 143 -3.14 -8.98 -21.43
N LEU A 144 -3.35 -10.29 -21.40
CA LEU A 144 -4.09 -11.01 -22.45
C LEU A 144 -5.57 -10.61 -22.47
N GLU A 145 -6.16 -10.42 -21.30
CA GLU A 145 -7.54 -10.01 -21.15
C GLU A 145 -7.76 -8.54 -21.50
N ALA A 146 -6.83 -7.66 -21.12
CA ALA A 146 -6.86 -6.24 -21.51
C ALA A 146 -6.76 -6.08 -23.02
N ASP A 147 -5.87 -6.82 -23.67
CA ASP A 147 -5.76 -6.87 -25.13
C ASP A 147 -7.07 -7.33 -25.79
N ARG A 148 -7.70 -8.40 -25.29
CA ARG A 148 -9.01 -8.85 -25.78
C ARG A 148 -10.12 -7.81 -25.62
N LEU A 149 -10.08 -7.02 -24.54
CA LEU A 149 -11.05 -5.96 -24.27
C LEU A 149 -10.66 -4.61 -24.88
N GLN A 150 -9.53 -4.53 -25.59
CA GLN A 150 -8.98 -3.29 -26.16
C GLN A 150 -8.73 -2.21 -25.10
N ILE A 151 -8.35 -2.63 -23.89
CA ILE A 151 -7.98 -1.72 -22.80
C ILE A 151 -6.48 -1.44 -22.90
N PRO A 152 -6.06 -0.17 -22.99
CA PRO A 152 -4.65 0.19 -23.09
C PRO A 152 -3.89 -0.19 -21.81
N VAL A 153 -2.71 -0.78 -22.00
CA VAL A 153 -1.82 -1.20 -20.92
C VAL A 153 -0.57 -0.32 -20.91
N VAL A 154 -0.29 0.28 -19.75
CA VAL A 154 1.00 0.91 -19.42
C VAL A 154 1.78 -0.09 -18.56
N ALA A 155 2.99 -0.46 -18.96
CA ALA A 155 3.74 -1.43 -18.19
C ALA A 155 5.25 -1.21 -18.17
N ILE A 156 5.88 -1.61 -17.07
CA ILE A 156 7.34 -1.74 -16.99
C ILE A 156 7.75 -2.99 -17.77
N VAL A 157 8.78 -2.82 -18.60
CA VAL A 157 9.29 -3.84 -19.50
C VAL A 157 10.76 -4.08 -19.20
N ASP A 158 11.08 -5.32 -18.85
CA ASP A 158 12.46 -5.75 -18.70
C ASP A 158 13.03 -6.26 -20.04
N SER A 159 14.34 -6.16 -20.19
CA SER A 159 15.18 -6.67 -21.27
C SER A 159 14.88 -8.09 -21.76
N SER A 160 14.40 -8.99 -20.90
CA SER A 160 14.13 -10.40 -21.23
C SER A 160 12.66 -10.69 -21.58
N MET A 161 11.80 -9.67 -21.66
CA MET A 161 10.37 -9.88 -21.83
C MET A 161 10.03 -10.58 -23.16
N PRO A 162 9.08 -11.54 -23.18
CA PRO A 162 8.65 -12.20 -24.41
C PRO A 162 7.93 -11.26 -25.39
N LEU A 163 8.14 -11.48 -26.70
CA LEU A 163 7.57 -10.67 -27.77
C LEU A 163 6.03 -10.65 -27.76
N ASP A 164 5.40 -11.79 -27.43
CA ASP A 164 3.94 -11.95 -27.44
C ASP A 164 3.24 -11.08 -26.40
N ILE A 165 3.93 -10.79 -25.29
CA ILE A 165 3.43 -9.90 -24.23
C ILE A 165 3.78 -8.46 -24.59
N TYR A 166 5.00 -8.20 -25.07
CA TYR A 166 5.47 -6.87 -25.46
C TYR A 166 4.55 -6.20 -26.48
N LYS A 167 4.13 -6.94 -27.52
CA LYS A 167 3.23 -6.42 -28.57
C LYS A 167 1.86 -5.95 -28.06
N ARG A 168 1.42 -6.41 -26.88
CA ARG A 168 0.11 -6.10 -26.29
C ARG A 168 0.16 -4.90 -25.34
N ILE A 169 1.35 -4.37 -25.06
CA ILE A 169 1.55 -3.22 -24.17
C ILE A 169 1.56 -1.96 -25.03
N ALA A 170 0.60 -1.06 -24.78
CA ALA A 170 0.45 0.19 -25.53
C ALA A 170 1.56 1.20 -25.18
N TYR A 171 1.93 1.28 -23.90
CA TYR A 171 2.93 2.22 -23.40
C TYR A 171 4.00 1.48 -22.58
N PRO A 172 5.03 0.89 -23.24
CA PRO A 172 6.10 0.17 -22.57
C PRO A 172 7.14 1.12 -21.99
N VAL A 173 7.48 0.93 -20.71
CA VAL A 173 8.55 1.65 -20.00
C VAL A 173 9.73 0.70 -19.80
N PRO A 174 10.79 0.79 -20.62
CA PRO A 174 11.92 -0.12 -20.56
C PRO A 174 12.76 0.19 -19.31
N ALA A 175 12.62 -0.61 -18.27
CA ALA A 175 13.32 -0.43 -17.01
C ALA A 175 13.32 -1.71 -16.18
N ASN A 176 14.28 -1.83 -15.29
CA ASN A 176 14.29 -2.84 -14.25
C ASN A 176 13.29 -2.50 -13.13
N ASP A 177 12.62 -3.51 -12.60
CA ASP A 177 11.63 -3.39 -11.53
C ASP A 177 12.29 -3.37 -10.14
N SER A 178 13.32 -2.54 -9.95
CA SER A 178 13.90 -2.34 -8.62
C SER A 178 12.89 -1.64 -7.69
N VAL A 179 12.97 -1.90 -6.38
CA VAL A 179 12.10 -1.23 -5.37
C VAL A 179 12.22 0.30 -5.47
N GLN A 180 13.43 0.81 -5.67
CA GLN A 180 13.68 2.25 -5.80
C GLN A 180 13.07 2.84 -7.08
N PHE A 181 13.15 2.11 -8.20
CA PHE A 181 12.56 2.56 -9.46
C PHE A 181 11.04 2.49 -9.42
N VAL A 182 10.47 1.40 -8.89
CA VAL A 182 9.03 1.25 -8.69
C VAL A 182 8.49 2.37 -7.80
N TYR A 183 9.17 2.69 -6.70
CA TYR A 183 8.83 3.83 -5.86
C TYR A 183 8.86 5.15 -6.64
N LEU A 184 9.91 5.39 -7.44
CA LEU A 184 10.00 6.58 -8.30
C LEU A 184 8.84 6.64 -9.30
N PHE A 185 8.54 5.54 -9.97
CA PHE A 185 7.48 5.41 -10.97
C PHE A 185 6.09 5.68 -10.37
N CYS A 186 5.76 5.02 -9.25
CA CYS A 186 4.50 5.24 -8.52
C CYS A 186 4.36 6.68 -8.02
N ASN A 187 5.44 7.28 -7.49
CA ASN A 187 5.42 8.68 -7.06
C ASN A 187 5.22 9.64 -8.23
N LEU A 188 5.80 9.33 -9.39
CA LEU A 188 5.66 10.17 -10.56
C LEU A 188 4.23 10.11 -11.10
N ILE A 189 3.62 8.92 -11.14
CA ILE A 189 2.18 8.76 -11.40
C ILE A 189 1.35 9.54 -10.38
N THR A 190 1.59 9.38 -9.08
CA THR A 190 0.89 10.12 -8.02
C THR A 190 0.95 11.63 -8.24
N LYS A 191 2.14 12.16 -8.52
CA LYS A 191 2.33 13.58 -8.81
C LYS A 191 1.58 14.02 -10.05
N THR A 192 1.53 13.20 -11.11
CA THR A 192 0.76 13.53 -12.31
C THR A 192 -0.73 13.62 -12.00
N PHE A 193 -1.31 12.67 -11.26
CA PHE A 193 -2.70 12.72 -10.84
C PHE A 193 -3.02 13.97 -10.01
N LEU A 194 -2.20 14.25 -8.99
CA LEU A 194 -2.42 15.41 -8.12
C LEU A 194 -2.26 16.72 -8.89
N ALA A 195 -1.35 16.79 -9.86
CA ALA A 195 -1.19 17.95 -10.72
C ALA A 195 -2.40 18.15 -11.63
N GLU A 196 -2.92 17.08 -12.23
CA GLU A 196 -4.08 17.15 -13.12
C GLU A 196 -5.38 17.43 -12.36
N GLN A 197 -5.58 16.88 -11.15
CA GLN A 197 -6.71 17.23 -10.28
C GLN A 197 -6.70 18.71 -9.89
N LYS A 198 -5.52 19.26 -9.55
CA LYS A 198 -5.37 20.70 -9.27
C LYS A 198 -5.64 21.57 -10.49
N ARG A 199 -5.26 21.12 -11.69
CA ARG A 199 -5.53 21.83 -12.95
C ARG A 199 -7.02 21.80 -13.27
N PHE A 200 -7.66 20.65 -13.09
CA PHE A 200 -9.10 20.48 -13.27
C PHE A 200 -9.88 21.41 -12.34
N ALA A 201 -9.57 21.43 -11.04
CA ALA A 201 -10.21 22.32 -10.08
C ALA A 201 -10.00 23.82 -10.39
N LYS A 202 -8.84 24.20 -10.95
CA LYS A 202 -8.60 25.57 -11.43
C LYS A 202 -9.41 25.89 -12.68
N GLN A 203 -9.50 24.95 -13.62
CA GLN A 203 -10.28 25.13 -14.84
C GLN A 203 -11.77 25.29 -14.52
N ASP A 204 -12.31 24.44 -13.65
CA ASP A 204 -13.71 24.57 -13.17
C ASP A 204 -13.96 25.94 -12.52
N SER A 205 -13.00 26.46 -11.74
CA SER A 205 -13.12 27.78 -11.11
C SER A 205 -13.04 28.94 -12.11
N ILE A 206 -12.33 28.77 -13.22
CA ILE A 206 -12.24 29.77 -14.29
C ILE A 206 -13.49 29.71 -15.18
N ASP A 207 -13.95 28.52 -15.54
CA ASP A 207 -15.15 28.32 -16.34
C ASP A 207 -16.40 28.80 -15.58
N ALA A 208 -16.46 28.63 -14.25
CA ALA A 208 -17.50 29.21 -13.40
C ALA A 208 -17.41 30.75 -13.26
N ALA A 209 -16.22 31.33 -13.38
CA ALA A 209 -16.02 32.79 -13.40
C ALA A 209 -16.37 33.41 -14.78
N ASP A 210 -16.15 32.67 -15.87
CA ASP A 210 -16.53 33.07 -17.22
C ASP A 210 -18.05 32.93 -17.48
N ASP A 211 -18.72 31.97 -16.83
CA ASP A 211 -20.20 31.86 -16.91
C ASP A 211 -20.91 32.94 -16.08
N SER A 212 -20.31 33.40 -14.98
CA SER A 212 -20.82 34.54 -14.20
C SER A 212 -20.55 35.89 -14.87
N SER A 213 -19.47 36.04 -15.66
CA SER A 213 -19.21 37.28 -16.41
C SER A 213 -20.08 37.49 -17.66
N LYS A 214 -20.90 36.50 -18.06
CA LYS A 214 -21.93 36.66 -19.10
C LYS A 214 -23.31 37.06 -18.56
N ILE A 215 -23.49 37.04 -17.23
CA ILE A 215 -24.72 37.45 -16.55
C ILE A 215 -24.33 38.45 -15.47
N GLU A 216 -23.94 39.66 -15.87
CA GLU A 216 -24.12 40.91 -15.10
C GLU A 216 -23.30 42.03 -15.76
N ASN A 217 -23.87 42.58 -16.82
CA ASN A 217 -23.55 43.92 -17.28
C ASN A 217 -24.51 44.89 -16.57
N SER A 218 -24.35 45.07 -15.25
CA SER A 218 -24.86 46.24 -14.51
C SER A 218 -24.45 46.19 -13.03
N GLY A 219 -23.65 47.16 -12.59
CA GLY A 219 -23.74 47.65 -11.21
C GLY A 219 -22.56 47.38 -10.28
N GLU A 220 -21.62 48.32 -10.31
CA GLU A 220 -20.83 48.84 -9.18
C GLU A 220 -19.85 47.96 -8.37
N ALA A 221 -18.63 48.49 -8.35
CA ALA A 221 -17.51 48.10 -7.53
C ALA A 221 -17.77 48.16 -6.03
N LYS A 222 -17.21 47.20 -5.29
CA LYS A 222 -16.65 47.44 -3.95
C LYS A 222 -15.54 46.43 -3.64
N ARG A 223 -14.36 46.99 -3.39
CA ARG A 223 -13.15 46.35 -2.89
C ARG A 223 -13.20 46.36 -1.37
N VAL A 224 -12.96 45.23 -0.71
CA VAL A 224 -12.51 45.16 0.70
C VAL A 224 -11.51 44.01 0.85
N GLU A 225 -10.41 44.32 1.50
CA GLU A 225 -9.25 43.47 1.79
C GLU A 225 -9.47 42.57 3.03
N GLU A 226 -8.67 41.51 3.06
CA GLU A 226 -8.25 40.61 4.16
C GLU A 226 -8.86 40.75 5.57
N SER A 227 -9.20 39.61 6.19
CA SER A 227 -8.61 39.11 7.45
C SER A 227 -9.23 37.77 7.91
N GLU A 228 -8.37 36.75 7.98
CA GLU A 228 -8.21 35.64 8.93
C GLU A 228 -9.36 34.94 9.70
N ASN A 229 -9.11 33.62 9.85
CA ASN A 229 -9.41 32.70 10.98
C ASN A 229 -10.76 31.99 11.09
N VAL A 230 -10.75 30.70 10.69
CA VAL A 230 -11.28 29.53 11.45
C VAL A 230 -10.47 28.32 10.96
N GLY A 231 -9.61 27.64 11.72
CA GLY A 231 -9.89 26.93 12.96
C GLY A 231 -10.17 25.45 12.66
N VAL A 232 -9.13 24.63 12.45
CA VAL A 232 -9.27 23.16 12.38
C VAL A 232 -8.35 22.51 13.43
N SER A 233 -9.00 21.80 14.34
CA SER A 233 -8.44 21.05 15.47
C SER A 233 -7.41 20.00 15.03
N PRO A 234 -6.29 19.80 15.76
CA PRO A 234 -5.28 18.81 15.43
C PRO A 234 -5.53 17.51 16.21
N LYS A 235 -6.18 16.51 15.59
CA LYS A 235 -6.06 15.12 16.02
C LYS A 235 -6.09 14.17 14.83
N ASP A 236 -5.12 13.26 14.84
CA ASP A 236 -4.92 12.08 13.99
C ASP A 236 -4.14 12.28 12.66
N GLU A 237 -3.00 12.96 12.74
CA GLU A 237 -1.83 12.58 11.93
C GLU A 237 -1.10 11.43 12.64
N VAL A 238 -1.21 10.21 12.14
CA VAL A 238 -0.31 9.12 12.56
C VAL A 238 1.04 9.39 11.89
N VAL A 239 1.93 10.09 12.60
CA VAL A 239 3.30 10.35 12.16
C VAL A 239 4.10 9.06 12.30
N VAL A 240 4.27 8.32 11.21
CA VAL A 240 5.22 7.20 11.17
C VAL A 240 6.64 7.78 11.14
N VAL A 241 7.25 7.90 12.31
CA VAL A 241 8.64 8.33 12.47
C VAL A 241 9.56 7.13 12.30
N PRO A 242 10.60 7.18 11.44
CA PRO A 242 11.61 6.12 11.36
C PRO A 242 12.23 5.83 12.73
N TYR A 243 12.41 4.56 13.10
CA TYR A 243 12.94 4.15 14.41
C TYR A 243 14.27 4.85 14.76
N GLU A 244 15.14 5.02 13.75
CA GLU A 244 16.45 5.67 13.88
C GLU A 244 16.37 7.16 14.24
N SER A 245 15.22 7.79 14.02
CA SER A 245 14.97 9.22 14.30
C SER A 245 14.21 9.46 15.61
N LEU A 246 13.89 8.40 16.35
CA LEU A 246 13.33 8.53 17.69
C LEU A 246 14.41 8.99 18.67
N ALA A 247 14.04 9.89 19.58
CA ALA A 247 14.94 10.29 20.65
C ALA A 247 15.36 9.04 21.46
N PRO A 248 16.64 8.92 21.84
CA PRO A 248 17.10 7.83 22.68
C PRO A 248 16.36 7.86 24.02
N ILE A 249 16.04 6.67 24.56
CA ILE A 249 15.35 6.53 25.84
C ILE A 249 16.15 7.26 26.92
N SER A 250 15.51 8.23 27.58
CA SER A 250 16.05 8.89 28.77
C SER A 250 16.44 7.83 29.81
N GLN A 251 17.65 7.91 30.36
CA GLN A 251 18.15 6.94 31.34
C GLN A 251 17.51 7.13 32.73
N ASP A 252 16.67 8.15 32.89
CA ASP A 252 16.00 8.47 34.14
C ASP A 252 14.87 7.48 34.43
N ARG A 253 15.08 6.66 35.47
CA ARG A 253 14.10 5.64 35.90
C ARG A 253 12.76 6.23 36.33
N ALA A 254 12.74 7.47 36.82
CA ALA A 254 11.52 8.14 37.24
C ALA A 254 10.63 8.53 36.05
N GLU A 255 11.23 9.04 34.97
CA GLU A 255 10.52 9.41 33.74
C GLU A 255 9.99 8.18 33.02
N ALA A 256 10.82 7.12 32.92
CA ALA A 256 10.39 5.84 32.36
C ALA A 256 9.23 5.23 33.15
N LYS A 257 9.23 5.36 34.48
CA LYS A 257 8.13 4.87 35.32
C LYS A 257 6.82 5.63 35.03
N GLU A 258 6.86 6.96 34.92
CA GLU A 258 5.66 7.76 34.64
C GLU A 258 5.03 7.41 33.27
N LEU A 259 5.87 7.13 32.26
CA LEU A 259 5.40 6.69 30.95
C LEU A 259 4.83 5.27 30.99
N LEU A 260 5.49 4.36 31.72
CA LEU A 260 5.03 2.97 31.86
C LEU A 260 3.75 2.85 32.69
N GLU A 261 3.47 3.78 33.59
CA GLU A 261 2.18 3.83 34.31
C GLU A 261 0.99 4.14 33.41
N LYS A 262 1.21 4.74 32.23
CA LYS A 262 0.19 5.00 31.21
C LYS A 262 0.04 3.84 30.21
N LEU A 263 1.01 2.93 30.18
CA LEU A 263 1.07 1.82 29.23
C LEU A 263 0.10 0.68 29.57
N VAL A 264 -0.62 0.18 28.57
CA VAL A 264 -1.32 -1.11 28.61
C VAL A 264 -0.83 -2.00 27.48
N VAL A 265 -0.47 -3.25 27.79
CA VAL A 265 -0.10 -4.25 26.78
C VAL A 265 -1.33 -5.04 26.38
N LEU A 266 -1.76 -4.92 25.13
CA LEU A 266 -2.95 -5.62 24.63
C LEU A 266 -2.55 -6.76 23.69
N LYS A 267 -3.10 -7.95 23.94
CA LYS A 267 -2.95 -9.11 23.05
C LYS A 267 -4.30 -9.65 22.62
N PHE A 268 -4.51 -9.70 21.32
CA PHE A 268 -5.66 -10.37 20.73
C PHE A 268 -5.49 -11.89 20.73
N ASN A 269 -6.51 -12.59 21.21
CA ASN A 269 -6.49 -14.03 21.47
C ASN A 269 -7.68 -14.73 20.81
N GLY A 270 -7.78 -14.58 19.48
CA GLY A 270 -8.73 -15.27 18.63
C GLY A 270 -8.34 -16.73 18.34
N ALA A 271 -9.30 -17.50 17.83
CA ALA A 271 -9.06 -18.87 17.36
C ALA A 271 -8.25 -18.84 16.05
N LEU A 272 -7.14 -19.58 16.00
CA LEU A 272 -6.37 -19.79 14.77
C LEU A 272 -7.24 -20.42 13.69
N GLY A 273 -6.94 -20.06 12.44
CA GLY A 273 -7.61 -20.61 11.27
C GLY A 273 -7.68 -22.13 11.32
N LYS A 274 -8.91 -22.65 11.28
CA LYS A 274 -9.26 -24.09 11.26
C LYS A 274 -8.46 -24.91 10.24
N GLU A 275 -7.87 -24.26 9.25
CA GLU A 275 -7.07 -24.85 8.18
C GLU A 275 -5.70 -25.37 8.66
N MET A 276 -5.17 -24.87 9.78
CA MET A 276 -3.87 -25.30 10.33
C MET A 276 -3.99 -26.29 11.51
N GLY A 277 -5.19 -26.80 11.81
CA GLY A 277 -5.40 -27.84 12.82
C GLY A 277 -5.31 -27.40 14.28
N PHE A 278 -5.14 -26.10 14.58
CA PHE A 278 -5.12 -25.56 15.93
C PHE A 278 -6.53 -25.13 16.37
N ASN A 279 -7.11 -25.82 17.36
CA ASN A 279 -8.48 -25.60 17.82
C ASN A 279 -8.60 -24.74 19.10
N GLY A 280 -7.50 -24.14 19.58
CA GLY A 280 -7.44 -23.40 20.85
C GLY A 280 -6.98 -21.93 20.73
N PRO A 281 -6.91 -21.19 21.86
CA PRO A 281 -6.42 -19.82 21.89
C PRO A 281 -4.93 -19.73 21.50
N LYS A 282 -4.56 -18.69 20.74
CA LYS A 282 -3.17 -18.47 20.31
C LYS A 282 -2.19 -18.39 21.47
N SER A 283 -2.63 -17.82 22.58
CA SER A 283 -1.84 -17.70 23.80
C SER A 283 -1.41 -19.05 24.39
N ALA A 284 -2.14 -20.14 24.10
CA ALA A 284 -1.86 -21.48 24.62
C ALA A 284 -0.94 -22.32 23.72
N ILE A 285 -0.46 -21.79 22.59
CA ILE A 285 0.46 -22.52 21.72
C ILE A 285 1.85 -22.57 22.36
N GLU A 286 2.41 -23.78 22.44
CA GLU A 286 3.78 -24.00 22.88
C GLU A 286 4.79 -23.54 21.83
N VAL A 287 5.79 -22.78 22.28
CA VAL A 287 6.84 -22.22 21.42
C VAL A 287 8.13 -23.00 21.57
N CYS A 288 8.60 -23.17 22.80
CA CYS A 288 9.89 -23.80 23.08
C CYS A 288 9.93 -24.36 24.50
N LYS A 289 10.41 -25.61 24.66
CA LYS A 289 10.62 -26.28 25.95
C LYS A 289 9.37 -26.27 26.87
N GLY A 290 8.19 -26.46 26.29
CA GLY A 290 6.91 -26.46 27.03
C GLY A 290 6.44 -25.07 27.50
N SER A 291 7.11 -23.98 27.12
CA SER A 291 6.63 -22.62 27.38
C SER A 291 5.70 -22.14 26.27
N THR A 292 4.57 -21.56 26.65
CA THR A 292 3.58 -20.98 25.72
C THR A 292 3.91 -19.54 25.35
N PHE A 293 3.26 -19.00 24.32
CA PHE A 293 3.35 -17.56 24.01
C PHE A 293 2.87 -16.67 25.16
N LEU A 294 1.91 -17.11 25.97
CA LEU A 294 1.50 -16.33 27.13
C LEU A 294 2.61 -16.28 28.18
N ASP A 295 3.26 -17.41 28.43
CA ASP A 295 4.34 -17.52 29.43
C ASP A 295 5.49 -16.57 29.11
N LEU A 296 5.84 -16.44 27.83
CA LEU A 296 6.89 -15.53 27.39
C LEU A 296 6.51 -14.06 27.61
N ILE A 297 5.26 -13.70 27.33
CA ILE A 297 4.77 -12.32 27.48
C ILE A 297 4.68 -11.94 28.95
N VAL A 298 4.12 -12.82 29.79
CA VAL A 298 4.02 -12.58 31.23
C VAL A 298 5.41 -12.40 31.83
N LYS A 299 6.38 -13.27 31.50
CA LYS A 299 7.77 -13.12 31.97
C LYS A 299 8.42 -11.80 31.52
N GLN A 300 8.14 -11.34 30.29
CA GLN A 300 8.65 -10.06 29.80
C GLN A 300 8.05 -8.88 30.57
N ILE A 301 6.74 -8.91 30.82
CA ILE A 301 6.04 -7.86 31.58
C ILE A 301 6.49 -7.86 33.04
N GLU A 302 6.65 -9.02 33.66
CA GLU A 302 7.16 -9.13 35.03
C GLU A 302 8.61 -8.63 35.15
N SER A 303 9.46 -8.94 34.17
CA SER A 303 10.82 -8.41 34.12
C SER A 303 10.83 -6.89 33.95
N LEU A 304 9.93 -6.34 33.12
CA LEU A 304 9.75 -4.90 32.91
C LEU A 304 9.26 -4.21 34.19
N ASN A 305 8.22 -4.77 34.84
CA ASN A 305 7.66 -4.29 36.09
C ASN A 305 8.69 -4.30 37.22
N SER A 306 9.50 -5.36 37.32
CA SER A 306 10.58 -5.47 38.31
C SER A 306 11.72 -4.48 38.05
N LYS A 307 12.06 -4.24 36.77
CA LYS A 307 13.17 -3.36 36.38
C LYS A 307 12.87 -1.87 36.62
N TYR A 308 11.62 -1.45 36.40
CA TYR A 308 11.21 -0.04 36.49
C TYR A 308 10.27 0.27 37.67
N GLY A 309 9.89 -0.73 38.47
CA GLY A 309 9.00 -0.55 39.63
C GLY A 309 7.60 -0.07 39.24
N CYS A 310 7.06 -0.58 38.13
CA CYS A 310 5.74 -0.27 37.59
C CYS A 310 4.83 -1.51 37.59
N ASN A 311 3.54 -1.33 37.30
CA ASN A 311 2.55 -2.40 37.24
C ASN A 311 1.77 -2.35 35.93
N VAL A 312 2.45 -2.65 34.83
CA VAL A 312 1.85 -2.64 33.48
C VAL A 312 0.84 -3.80 33.36
N PRO A 313 -0.44 -3.53 33.06
CA PRO A 313 -1.44 -4.57 32.85
C PRO A 313 -1.31 -5.23 31.47
N LEU A 314 -1.50 -6.55 31.44
CA LEU A 314 -1.67 -7.34 30.21
C LEU A 314 -3.16 -7.57 29.95
N LEU A 315 -3.68 -7.02 28.86
CA LEU A 315 -5.07 -7.15 28.45
C LEU A 315 -5.21 -8.20 27.35
N LEU A 316 -5.84 -9.33 27.65
CA LEU A 316 -6.18 -10.37 26.69
C LEU A 316 -7.58 -10.14 26.13
N MET A 317 -7.65 -9.88 24.82
CA MET A 317 -8.93 -9.76 24.11
C MET A 317 -9.32 -11.11 23.51
N ASN A 318 -10.31 -11.75 24.12
CA ASN A 318 -10.78 -13.06 23.74
C ASN A 318 -12.03 -12.97 22.85
N THR A 319 -12.19 -13.96 21.99
CA THR A 319 -13.46 -14.20 21.29
C THR A 319 -14.35 -15.10 22.14
N ALA A 320 -15.67 -15.05 21.92
CA ALA A 320 -16.62 -15.92 22.63
C ALA A 320 -16.28 -17.43 22.56
N LYS A 321 -15.52 -17.88 21.55
CA LYS A 321 -15.10 -19.28 21.39
C LYS A 321 -13.81 -19.63 22.13
N THR A 322 -12.94 -18.65 22.36
CA THR A 322 -11.62 -18.86 22.99
C THR A 322 -11.57 -18.41 24.45
N ASN A 323 -12.64 -17.78 24.94
CA ASN A 323 -12.69 -17.19 26.27
C ASN A 323 -12.49 -18.22 27.38
N ASP A 324 -13.26 -19.31 27.38
CA ASP A 324 -13.23 -20.32 28.44
C ASP A 324 -11.87 -21.02 28.54
N ASP A 325 -11.26 -21.33 27.40
CA ASP A 325 -9.93 -21.95 27.36
C ASP A 325 -8.83 -20.95 27.72
N THR A 326 -9.01 -19.66 27.43
CA THR A 326 -8.06 -18.63 27.87
C THR A 326 -8.10 -18.45 29.38
N MET A 327 -9.29 -18.47 29.99
CA MET A 327 -9.43 -18.35 31.45
C MET A 327 -8.67 -19.47 32.19
N LYS A 328 -8.77 -20.72 31.73
CA LYS A 328 -8.00 -21.86 32.28
C LYS A 328 -6.48 -21.66 32.21
N VAL A 329 -5.99 -20.96 31.19
CA VAL A 329 -4.55 -20.71 31.02
C VAL A 329 -4.11 -19.52 31.89
N VAL A 330 -4.97 -18.52 32.05
CA VAL A 330 -4.72 -17.35 32.91
C VAL A 330 -4.70 -17.72 34.40
N GLU A 331 -5.45 -18.75 34.83
CA GLU A 331 -5.42 -19.27 36.21
C GLU A 331 -4.02 -19.66 36.71
N LYS A 332 -3.08 -19.95 35.79
CA LYS A 332 -1.67 -20.21 36.12
C LYS A 332 -0.92 -18.99 36.65
N TYR A 333 -1.48 -17.78 36.50
CA TYR A 333 -0.85 -16.48 36.76
C TYR A 333 -1.65 -15.63 37.76
N PRO A 334 -1.91 -16.10 39.00
CA PRO A 334 -2.75 -15.38 39.95
C PRO A 334 -2.13 -14.06 40.46
N ASN A 335 -0.80 -13.94 40.40
CA ASN A 335 -0.05 -12.80 40.92
C ASN A 335 0.31 -11.77 39.84
N SER A 336 0.02 -12.07 38.56
CA SER A 336 0.36 -11.21 37.42
C SER A 336 -0.87 -10.38 37.04
N ASN A 337 -0.70 -9.12 36.65
CA ASN A 337 -1.80 -8.21 36.31
C ASN A 337 -2.36 -8.51 34.90
N VAL A 338 -3.05 -9.64 34.76
CA VAL A 338 -3.64 -10.11 33.50
C VAL A 338 -5.15 -9.89 33.53
N LEU A 339 -5.63 -9.01 32.66
CA LEU A 339 -7.05 -8.69 32.49
C LEU A 339 -7.58 -9.38 31.23
N THR A 340 -8.83 -9.84 31.27
CA THR A 340 -9.49 -10.45 30.11
C THR A 340 -10.72 -9.64 29.70
N LEU A 341 -10.88 -9.43 28.39
CA LEU A 341 -12.07 -8.81 27.80
C LEU A 341 -12.66 -9.74 26.75
N ASN A 342 -13.97 -9.90 26.78
CA ASN A 342 -14.71 -10.66 25.78
C ASN A 342 -15.31 -9.69 24.75
N THR A 343 -14.90 -9.79 23.49
CA THR A 343 -15.48 -8.99 22.41
C THR A 343 -16.73 -9.69 21.87
N SER A 344 -17.90 -9.11 22.11
CA SER A 344 -19.14 -9.47 21.41
C SER A 344 -19.11 -8.87 20.00
N ASP A 345 -19.21 -9.75 19.01
CA ASP A 345 -19.24 -9.50 17.56
C ASP A 345 -17.92 -9.16 16.86
N GLY A 346 -17.69 -9.91 15.78
CA GLY A 346 -16.37 -10.14 15.20
C GLY A 346 -15.93 -9.07 14.21
N GLN A 347 -14.73 -8.55 14.44
CA GLN A 347 -13.70 -8.18 13.46
C GLN A 347 -12.57 -7.51 14.24
N ALA A 348 -11.60 -8.30 14.69
CA ALA A 348 -10.33 -7.78 15.16
C ALA A 348 -9.24 -8.55 14.42
N SER A 349 -8.47 -7.81 13.62
CA SER A 349 -7.40 -8.32 12.76
C SER A 349 -6.26 -8.88 13.60
N GLU A 350 -5.69 -9.99 13.13
CA GLU A 350 -4.81 -10.88 13.90
C GLU A 350 -3.37 -10.39 14.13
N ASN A 351 -3.04 -9.12 13.83
CA ASN A 351 -1.65 -8.69 13.67
C ASN A 351 -1.19 -7.47 14.50
N GLU A 352 -1.88 -7.10 15.58
CA GLU A 352 -1.47 -5.91 16.34
C GLU A 352 -1.42 -6.21 17.85
N VAL A 353 -0.19 -6.20 18.39
CA VAL A 353 0.01 -5.86 19.80
C VAL A 353 -0.18 -4.35 19.85
N TYR A 354 -1.36 -3.91 20.26
CA TYR A 354 -1.58 -2.50 20.52
C TYR A 354 -0.88 -2.17 21.84
N VAL A 355 0.21 -1.42 21.74
CA VAL A 355 0.68 -0.60 22.85
C VAL A 355 -0.21 0.63 22.84
N MET A 356 -1.25 0.65 23.68
CA MET A 356 -1.94 1.90 23.98
C MET A 356 -1.09 2.64 25.02
N LEU A 357 -0.56 3.79 24.60
CA LEU A 357 0.08 4.79 25.46
C LEU A 357 -0.94 5.79 25.98
#